data_AF-A0A381UWS4-F1
#
_entry.id   AF-A0A381UWS4-F1
#
_cell.length_a   1.000
_cell.length_b   1.000
_cell.length_c   1.000
_cell.angle_alpha   90.00
_cell.angle_beta   90.00
_cell.angle_gamma   90.00
#
_symmetry.space_group_name_H-M   'P 1'
#
loop_
_entity.id
_entity.type
_entity.pdbx_description
1 polymer ?
#
loop_
_entity_poly.entity_id
_entity_poly.type
_entity_poly.pdbx_seq_one_letter_code
_entity_poly.pdbx_strand_id
1 'polypeptide(L)'
;GLSLAVSAEGIVALVEVPSVFVQVISYVRIAALGVADYGLAHAFNGMAFDIGFSGISIIPALLILLVGQLVVFTLGLIGSGINSLRLQYVECFPKFFVGGGTDYTPFGYTRKYTHETETTV
;
A
#
# COMPACT_ATOMS: atom_id res chain seq x y z
N GLY A 1 -25.37 3.91 11.69
CA GLY A 1 -24.56 3.69 10.47
C GLY A 1 -25.38 2.98 9.42
N LEU A 2 -25.41 1.64 9.48
CA LEU A 2 -26.07 0.79 8.49
C LEU A 2 -27.57 1.10 8.26
N SER A 3 -28.32 1.43 9.33
CA SER A 3 -29.75 1.76 9.23
C SER A 3 -30.04 3.09 8.50
N LEU A 4 -29.07 4.02 8.43
CA LEU A 4 -29.23 5.30 7.72
C LEU A 4 -28.90 5.15 6.22
N ALA A 5 -27.95 4.27 5.87
CA ALA A 5 -27.57 4.00 4.48
C ALA A 5 -28.67 3.28 3.69
N VAL A 6 -29.34 2.30 4.33
CA VAL A 6 -30.45 1.54 3.71
C VAL A 6 -31.64 2.43 3.37
N SER A 7 -31.91 3.45 4.19
CA SER A 7 -33.05 4.35 3.99
C SER A 7 -32.76 5.52 3.03
N ALA A 8 -31.48 5.81 2.73
CA ALA A 8 -31.08 6.92 1.88
C ALA A 8 -30.80 6.53 0.41
N GLU A 9 -30.30 5.31 0.14
CA GLU A 9 -29.82 4.98 -1.22
C GLU A 9 -30.38 3.70 -1.87
N GLY A 10 -31.36 3.01 -1.25
CA GLY A 10 -32.07 1.90 -1.89
C GLY A 10 -31.14 0.80 -2.44
N ILE A 11 -30.97 0.71 -3.76
CA ILE A 11 -30.14 -0.29 -4.46
C ILE A 11 -28.64 -0.13 -4.18
N VAL A 12 -28.15 1.08 -3.85
CA VAL A 12 -26.72 1.31 -3.57
C VAL A 12 -26.30 0.69 -2.23
N ALA A 13 -27.22 0.62 -1.25
CA ALA A 13 -26.97 -0.06 0.02
C ALA A 13 -26.73 -1.58 -0.13
N LEU A 14 -27.29 -2.19 -1.18
CA LEU A 14 -27.07 -3.61 -1.50
C LEU A 14 -25.65 -3.86 -2.05
N VAL A 15 -25.07 -2.86 -2.73
CA VAL A 15 -23.67 -2.85 -3.18
C VAL A 15 -22.69 -2.51 -2.04
N GLU A 16 -23.11 -1.75 -1.03
CA GLU A 16 -22.26 -1.44 0.13
C GLU A 16 -21.99 -2.66 1.02
N VAL A 17 -22.95 -3.57 1.20
CA VAL A 17 -22.78 -4.72 2.11
C VAL A 17 -21.55 -5.57 1.72
N PRO A 18 -21.39 -6.04 0.47
CA PRO A 18 -20.17 -6.72 0.04
C PRO A 18 -18.92 -5.84 0.15
N SER A 19 -19.03 -4.53 -0.11
CA SER A 19 -17.89 -3.61 -0.09
C SER A 19 -17.27 -3.47 1.31
N VAL A 20 -18.10 -3.47 2.37
CA VAL A 20 -17.61 -3.42 3.75
C VAL A 20 -16.83 -4.69 4.10
N PHE A 21 -17.27 -5.86 3.62
CA PHE A 21 -16.53 -7.11 3.82
C PHE A 21 -15.17 -7.10 3.11
N VAL A 22 -15.10 -6.52 1.91
CA VAL A 22 -13.84 -6.37 1.15
C VAL A 22 -12.86 -5.45 1.88
N GLN A 23 -13.33 -4.36 2.50
CA GLN A 23 -12.50 -3.49 3.34
C GLN A 23 -11.85 -4.26 4.49
N VAL A 24 -12.62 -5.04 5.24
CA VAL A 24 -12.09 -5.82 6.36
C VAL A 24 -11.03 -6.82 5.89
N ILE A 25 -11.27 -7.53 4.78
CA ILE A 25 -10.31 -8.48 4.19
C ILE A 25 -9.03 -7.75 3.74
N SER A 26 -9.15 -6.53 3.24
CA SER A 26 -7.99 -5.74 2.81
C SER A 26 -7.13 -5.27 4.00
N TYR A 27 -7.77 -4.93 5.12
CA TYR A 27 -7.09 -4.56 6.38
C TYR A 27 -6.49 -5.76 7.13
N VAL A 28 -7.02 -6.98 6.98
CA VAL A 28 -6.42 -8.20 7.56
C VAL A 28 -4.97 -8.39 7.12
N ARG A 29 -4.61 -7.92 5.92
CA ARG A 29 -3.25 -8.08 5.39
C ARG A 29 -2.18 -7.36 6.19
N ILE A 30 -2.44 -6.14 6.63
CA ILE A 30 -1.49 -5.40 7.48
C ILE A 30 -1.41 -6.03 8.87
N ALA A 31 -2.51 -6.58 9.38
CA ALA A 31 -2.51 -7.35 10.62
C ALA A 31 -1.69 -8.64 10.50
N ALA A 32 -1.82 -9.36 9.38
CA ALA A 32 -1.05 -10.57 9.11
C ALA A 32 0.47 -10.29 9.01
N LEU A 33 0.86 -9.17 8.39
CA LEU A 33 2.27 -8.72 8.40
C LEU A 33 2.76 -8.43 9.82
N GLY A 34 1.97 -7.75 10.66
CA GLY A 34 2.35 -7.51 12.05
C GLY A 34 2.52 -8.79 12.88
N VAL A 35 1.66 -9.79 12.65
CA VAL A 35 1.79 -11.11 13.31
C VAL A 35 3.06 -11.85 12.83
N ALA A 36 3.41 -11.73 11.54
CA ALA A 36 4.64 -12.31 11.00
C ALA A 36 5.90 -11.65 11.59
N ASP A 37 5.93 -10.32 11.67
CA ASP A 37 7.03 -9.57 12.26
C ASP A 37 7.20 -9.92 13.75
N TYR A 38 6.10 -10.05 14.49
CA TYR A 38 6.14 -10.52 15.87
C TYR A 38 6.71 -11.94 15.99
N GLY A 39 6.32 -12.86 15.10
CA GLY A 39 6.85 -14.22 15.07
C GLY A 39 8.36 -14.26 14.83
N LEU A 40 8.86 -13.44 13.91
CA LEU A 40 10.30 -13.29 13.66
C LEU A 40 11.03 -12.69 14.85
N ALA A 41 10.48 -11.63 15.46
CA ALA A 41 11.01 -11.03 16.68
C ALA A 41 11.12 -12.06 17.83
N HIS A 42 10.08 -12.88 17.99
CA HIS A 42 10.06 -13.93 18.99
C HIS A 42 11.11 -15.02 18.72
N ALA A 43 11.31 -15.41 17.46
CA ALA A 43 12.35 -16.36 17.07
C ALA A 43 13.76 -15.83 17.37
N PHE A 44 14.06 -14.57 17.03
CA PHE A 44 15.34 -13.95 17.37
C PHE A 44 15.56 -13.83 18.87
N ASN A 45 14.52 -13.50 19.63
CA ASN A 45 14.59 -13.47 21.09
C ASN A 45 14.87 -14.87 21.67
N GLY A 46 14.22 -15.91 21.13
CA GLY A 46 14.51 -17.31 21.50
C GLY A 46 15.97 -17.70 21.23
N MET A 47 16.50 -17.35 20.06
CA MET A 47 17.92 -17.58 19.72
C MET A 47 18.87 -16.82 20.65
N ALA A 48 18.54 -15.59 21.05
CA ALA A 48 19.33 -14.80 22.00
C ALA A 48 19.32 -15.43 23.41
N PHE A 49 18.18 -15.97 23.84
CA PHE A 49 18.06 -16.68 25.12
C PHE A 49 18.83 -18.01 25.14
N ASP A 50 18.82 -18.76 24.03
CA ASP A 50 19.57 -20.02 23.90
C ASP A 50 21.10 -19.82 23.96
N ILE A 51 21.60 -18.69 23.45
CA ILE A 51 23.01 -18.30 23.57
C ILE A 51 23.37 -17.96 25.02
N GLY A 52 22.40 -17.48 25.80
CA GLY A 52 22.54 -17.15 27.21
C GLY A 52 23.25 -15.83 27.48
N PHE A 53 22.74 -15.08 28.45
CA PHE A 53 23.26 -13.75 28.85
C PHE A 53 24.37 -13.81 29.92
N SER A 54 25.17 -14.89 29.98
CA SER A 54 26.19 -15.08 31.02
C SER A 54 27.62 -14.92 30.50
N GLY A 55 28.36 -13.94 31.04
CA GLY A 55 29.77 -13.75 30.71
C GLY A 55 30.01 -13.20 29.30
N ILE A 56 30.89 -13.86 28.52
CA ILE A 56 31.35 -13.38 27.21
C ILE A 56 30.29 -13.52 26.09
N SER A 57 29.23 -14.31 26.32
CA SER A 57 28.16 -14.56 25.34
C SER A 57 27.14 -13.41 25.23
N ILE A 58 27.24 -12.38 26.09
CA ILE A 58 26.38 -11.20 26.03
C ILE A 58 26.57 -10.39 24.74
N ILE A 59 27.79 -10.33 24.21
CA ILE A 59 28.11 -9.57 22.99
C ILE A 59 27.36 -10.14 21.76
N PRO A 60 27.48 -11.45 21.44
CA PRO A 60 26.73 -12.01 20.31
C PRO A 60 25.22 -12.02 20.55
N ALA A 61 24.75 -12.23 21.79
CA ALA A 61 23.31 -12.17 22.10
C ALA A 61 22.71 -10.77 21.88
N LEU A 62 23.41 -9.71 22.31
CA LEU A 62 22.97 -8.33 22.08
C LEU A 62 23.02 -7.96 20.59
N LEU A 63 24.03 -8.45 19.86
CA LEU A 63 24.16 -8.21 18.42
C LEU A 63 23.03 -8.89 17.65
N ILE A 64 22.70 -10.15 17.96
CA ILE A 64 21.59 -10.86 17.31
C ILE A 64 20.26 -10.18 17.60
N LEU A 65 20.06 -9.71 18.84
CA LEU A 65 18.85 -9.03 19.25
C LEU A 65 18.72 -7.70 18.52
N LEU A 66 19.76 -6.87 18.50
CA LEU A 66 19.70 -5.55 17.88
C LEU A 66 19.60 -5.63 16.35
N VAL A 67 20.45 -6.46 15.71
CA VAL A 67 20.46 -6.60 14.25
C VAL A 67 19.21 -7.35 13.78
N GLY A 68 18.82 -8.43 14.44
CA GLY A 68 17.61 -9.19 14.12
C GLY A 68 16.36 -8.31 14.22
N GLN A 69 16.23 -7.54 15.31
CA GLN A 69 15.08 -6.64 15.48
C GLN A 69 15.07 -5.51 14.44
N LEU A 70 16.22 -4.96 14.09
CA LEU A 70 16.33 -3.90 13.06
C LEU A 70 15.94 -4.43 11.68
N VAL A 71 16.35 -5.64 11.32
CA VAL A 71 15.98 -6.26 10.04
C VAL A 71 14.48 -6.51 9.96
N VAL A 72 13.89 -7.13 11.00
CA VAL A 72 12.44 -7.38 11.05
C VAL A 72 11.66 -6.07 10.98
N PHE A 73 12.07 -5.05 11.73
CA PHE A 73 11.45 -3.73 11.71
C PHE A 73 11.51 -3.07 10.32
N THR A 74 12.65 -3.15 9.64
CA THR A 74 12.84 -2.57 8.30
C THR A 74 11.96 -3.27 7.27
N LEU A 75 11.91 -4.60 7.31
CA LEU A 75 11.05 -5.40 6.42
C LEU A 75 9.56 -5.13 6.67
N GLY A 76 9.16 -4.98 7.94
CA GLY A 76 7.81 -4.60 8.34
C GLY A 76 7.40 -3.22 7.83
N LEU A 77 8.29 -2.23 7.94
CA LEU A 77 8.09 -0.87 7.42
C LEU A 77 7.87 -0.87 5.91
N ILE A 78 8.74 -1.55 5.17
CA ILE A 78 8.65 -1.63 3.71
C ILE A 78 7.39 -2.40 3.30
N GLY A 79 7.09 -3.53 3.97
CA GLY A 79 5.91 -4.35 3.69
C GLY A 79 4.59 -3.65 3.98
N SER A 80 4.52 -2.86 5.06
CA SER A 80 3.37 -2.02 5.40
C SER A 80 3.20 -0.87 4.41
N GLY A 81 4.29 -0.20 4.04
CA GLY A 81 4.28 0.91 3.07
C GLY A 81 3.72 0.49 1.70
N ILE A 82 4.18 -0.65 1.17
CA ILE A 82 3.69 -1.18 -0.12
C ILE A 82 2.22 -1.58 -0.04
N ASN A 83 1.77 -2.15 1.08
CA ASN A 83 0.37 -2.54 1.24
C ASN A 83 -0.59 -1.37 1.38
N SER A 84 -0.16 -0.30 2.05
CA SER A 84 -0.91 0.96 2.10
C SER A 84 -1.10 1.55 0.69
N LEU A 85 -0.04 1.53 -0.13
CA LEU A 85 -0.08 2.02 -1.51
C LEU A 85 -1.08 1.23 -2.38
N ARG A 86 -1.14 -0.08 -2.19
CA ARG A 86 -2.07 -0.97 -2.90
C ARG A 86 -3.53 -0.69 -2.54
N LEU A 87 -3.81 -0.42 -1.27
CA LEU A 87 -5.13 -0.03 -0.77
C LEU A 87 -5.56 1.33 -1.36
N GLN A 88 -4.68 2.34 -1.29
CA GLN A 88 -4.92 3.67 -1.87
C GLN A 88 -5.21 3.58 -3.38
N TYR A 89 -4.47 2.74 -4.11
CA TYR A 89 -4.63 2.58 -5.55
C TYR A 89 -5.94 1.85 -5.92
N VAL A 90 -6.29 0.78 -5.21
CA VAL A 90 -7.47 -0.04 -5.55
C VAL A 90 -8.77 0.57 -5.03
N GLU A 91 -8.73 1.27 -3.89
CA GLU A 91 -9.94 1.73 -3.20
C GLU A 91 -10.29 3.20 -3.48
N CYS A 92 -9.30 4.08 -3.73
CA CYS A 92 -9.56 5.49 -4.07
C CYS A 92 -9.72 5.77 -5.56
N PHE A 93 -9.06 5.03 -6.47
CA PHE A 93 -9.19 5.31 -7.92
C PHE A 93 -10.60 5.10 -8.48
N PRO A 94 -11.34 4.01 -8.17
CA PRO A 94 -12.67 3.83 -8.74
C PRO A 94 -13.74 4.72 -8.09
N LYS A 95 -13.49 5.25 -6.88
CA LYS A 95 -14.43 6.16 -6.17
C LYS A 95 -14.24 7.63 -6.52
N PHE A 96 -13.03 8.05 -6.90
CA PHE A 96 -12.73 9.46 -7.24
C PHE A 96 -12.41 9.70 -8.73
N PHE A 97 -12.24 8.65 -9.55
CA PHE A 97 -11.98 8.79 -10.97
C PHE A 97 -13.05 8.05 -11.79
N VAL A 98 -14.09 8.79 -12.17
CA VAL A 98 -14.98 8.38 -13.26
C VAL A 98 -14.16 8.48 -14.55
N GLY A 99 -13.73 7.33 -15.07
CA GLY A 99 -13.07 7.22 -16.37
C GLY A 99 -14.00 7.67 -17.49
N GLY A 100 -14.06 8.98 -17.69
CA GLY A 100 -14.95 9.63 -18.65
C GLY A 100 -14.62 11.12 -18.86
N GLY A 101 -13.41 11.57 -18.51
CA GLY A 101 -12.91 12.88 -18.91
C GLY A 101 -12.43 12.81 -20.35
N THR A 102 -13.03 13.62 -21.23
CA THR A 102 -12.49 13.84 -22.58
C THR A 102 -11.10 14.45 -22.48
N ASP A 103 -10.14 13.93 -23.25
CA ASP A 103 -8.83 14.56 -23.40
C ASP A 103 -9.03 16.02 -23.85
N TYR A 104 -8.43 16.95 -23.11
CA TYR A 104 -8.45 18.36 -23.48
C TYR A 104 -7.54 18.54 -24.70
N THR A 105 -8.12 18.56 -25.89
CA THR A 105 -7.44 19.04 -27.10
C THR A 105 -7.40 20.56 -27.05
N PRO A 106 -6.22 21.19 -26.86
CA PRO A 106 -6.13 22.64 -26.99
C PRO A 106 -6.53 23.04 -28.41
N PHE A 107 -7.16 24.20 -28.57
CA PHE A 107 -7.42 24.82 -29.87
C PHE A 107 -6.10 25.19 -30.57
N GLY A 108 -5.44 24.18 -31.14
CA GLY A 108 -4.27 24.32 -32.00
C GLY A 108 -4.74 24.54 -33.43
N TYR A 109 -4.62 25.78 -33.91
CA TYR A 109 -4.71 26.07 -35.34
C TYR A 109 -3.66 25.24 -36.09
N THR A 110 -4.06 24.13 -36.70
CA THR A 110 -3.26 23.44 -37.72
C THR A 110 -3.27 24.30 -38.98
N ARG A 111 -2.24 25.13 -39.16
CA ARG A 111 -2.00 25.83 -40.43
C ARG A 111 -1.64 24.77 -41.48
N LYS A 112 -2.54 24.54 -42.43
CA LYS A 112 -2.43 23.52 -43.49
C LYS A 112 -2.06 24.06 -44.88
N TYR A 113 -1.63 25.32 -45.00
CA TYR A 113 -1.40 25.96 -46.32
C TYR A 113 -0.27 27.00 -46.34
N THR A 114 0.97 26.61 -46.07
CA THR A 114 2.12 27.40 -46.58
C THR A 114 3.17 26.44 -47.09
N HIS A 115 3.25 26.35 -48.42
CA HIS A 115 4.34 25.70 -49.11
C HIS A 115 5.59 26.55 -48.88
N GLU A 116 6.67 25.94 -48.36
CA GLU A 116 8.00 26.50 -48.54
C GLU A 116 8.34 26.36 -50.03
N THR A 117 8.21 27.47 -50.75
CA THR A 117 8.80 27.59 -52.07
C THR A 117 10.30 27.75 -51.86
N GLU A 118 11.02 26.70 -52.23
CA GLU A 118 12.45 26.70 -52.52
C GLU A 118 12.80 27.89 -53.44
N THR A 119 13.64 28.80 -52.95
CA THR A 119 14.48 29.64 -53.82
C THR A 119 15.85 29.82 -53.17
N THR A 120 16.77 29.02 -53.69
CA THR A 120 18.18 29.34 -53.92
C THR A 120 18.41 30.82 -54.28
N VAL A 121 19.29 31.50 -53.54
CA VAL A 121 20.46 32.26 -54.02
C VAL A 121 21.40 32.58 -52.87
#